data_AF-A0A7R9JMY5-F1
#
_entry.id   AF-A0A7R9JMY5-F1
#
_cell.length_a   1.000
_cell.length_b   1.000
_cell.length_c   1.000
_cell.angle_alpha   90.00
_cell.angle_beta   90.00
_cell.angle_gamma   90.00
#
_symmetry.space_group_name_H-M   'P 1'
#
loop_
_entity.id
_entity.type
_entity.pdbx_description
1 polymer ?
#
loop_
_entity_poly.entity_id
_entity_poly.type
_entity_poly.pdbx_seq_one_letter_code
_entity_poly.pdbx_strand_id
1 'polypeptide(L)'
;QIMLDRLSAIKDIARARPLLQVLLKLFRLCVKVQRNQEVLIQSQLGAISVFLGILQLCLAGESDASQGTVTEQLLDIMETILSKAASQPLETFLSYSQTFGGPEHVHALLTCTTAAGVRGNASVLLHLTK
;
A
#
# COMPACT_ATOMS: atom_id res chain seq x y z
N GLN A 1 6.42 7.33 11.56
CA GLN A 1 6.94 6.15 12.27
C GLN A 1 5.85 5.32 12.93
N ILE A 2 5.25 5.74 14.05
CA ILE A 2 4.32 4.90 14.84
C ILE A 2 3.16 4.29 14.02
N MET A 3 2.53 5.05 13.13
CA MET A 3 1.45 4.51 12.28
C MET A 3 1.92 3.38 11.36
N LEU A 4 3.14 3.48 10.84
CA LEU A 4 3.74 2.48 9.96
C LEU A 4 4.15 1.23 10.75
N ASP A 5 4.72 1.42 11.94
CA ASP A 5 5.05 0.32 12.84
C ASP A 5 3.79 -0.46 13.24
N ARG A 6 2.71 0.25 13.56
CA ARG A 6 1.40 -0.36 13.86
C ARG A 6 0.80 -1.08 12.66
N LEU A 7 0.96 -0.53 11.46
CA LEU A 7 0.52 -1.19 10.23
C LEU A 7 1.31 -2.50 10.01
N SER A 8 2.64 -2.46 10.09
CA SER A 8 3.52 -3.62 9.91
C SER A 8 3.28 -4.76 10.93
N ALA A 9 2.78 -4.42 12.12
CA ALA A 9 2.47 -5.40 13.16
C ALA A 9 1.17 -6.20 12.89
N ILE A 10 0.37 -5.80 11.90
CA ILE A 10 -0.86 -6.51 11.53
C ILE A 10 -0.50 -7.80 10.81
N LYS A 11 -0.81 -8.93 11.44
CA LYS A 11 -0.66 -10.29 10.86
C LYS A 11 -2.00 -10.91 10.44
N ASP A 12 -3.10 -10.39 10.98
CA ASP A 12 -4.46 -10.88 10.75
C ASP A 12 -5.39 -9.69 10.48
N ILE A 13 -5.81 -9.58 9.22
CA ILE A 13 -6.68 -8.50 8.72
C ILE A 13 -8.10 -8.65 9.25
N ALA A 14 -8.59 -9.88 9.46
CA ALA A 14 -9.95 -10.10 9.95
C ALA A 14 -10.09 -9.55 11.37
N ARG A 15 -9.10 -9.82 12.23
CA ARG A 15 -9.09 -9.34 13.61
C ARG A 15 -8.71 -7.87 13.74
N ALA A 16 -7.80 -7.37 12.90
CA ALA A 16 -7.31 -5.99 12.96
C ALA A 16 -8.12 -4.99 12.10
N ARG A 17 -9.23 -5.42 11.50
CA ARG A 17 -10.00 -4.64 10.51
C ARG A 17 -10.35 -3.21 10.95
N PRO A 18 -10.85 -2.94 12.17
CA PRO A 18 -11.15 -1.57 12.59
C PRO A 18 -9.90 -0.69 12.65
N LEU A 19 -8.79 -1.24 13.16
CA LEU A 19 -7.52 -0.53 13.25
C LEU A 19 -6.95 -0.24 11.86
N LEU A 20 -6.99 -1.23 10.96
CA LEU A 20 -6.54 -1.07 9.58
C LEU A 20 -7.31 0.06 8.89
N GLN A 21 -8.63 0.10 9.01
CA GLN A 21 -9.44 1.17 8.42
C GLN A 21 -9.08 2.56 8.94
N VAL A 22 -8.83 2.69 10.26
CA VAL A 22 -8.40 3.97 10.84
C VAL A 22 -7.01 4.35 10.34
N LEU A 23 -6.06 3.41 10.31
CA LEU A 23 -4.70 3.65 9.82
C LEU A 23 -4.73 4.08 8.35
N LEU A 24 -5.47 3.41 7.49
CA LEU A 24 -5.58 3.77 6.07
C LEU A 24 -6.21 5.15 5.89
N LYS A 25 -7.28 5.48 6.63
CA LYS A 25 -7.85 6.84 6.60
C LYS A 25 -6.83 7.90 6.99
N LEU A 26 -6.07 7.66 8.07
CA LEU A 26 -5.01 8.58 8.50
C LEU A 26 -3.88 8.67 7.46
N PHE A 27 -3.46 7.55 6.87
CA PHE A 27 -2.44 7.54 5.82
C PHE A 27 -2.89 8.30 4.57
N ARG A 28 -4.17 8.19 4.17
CA ARG A 28 -4.74 8.99 3.08
C ARG A 28 -4.68 10.50 3.35
N LEU A 29 -4.81 10.90 4.61
CA LEU A 29 -4.60 12.29 5.00
C LEU A 29 -3.10 12.64 5.03
N CYS A 30 -2.24 11.73 5.52
CA CYS A 30 -0.81 11.92 5.56
C CYS A 30 -0.23 12.15 4.17
N VAL A 31 -0.56 11.33 3.18
CA VAL A 31 -0.02 11.45 1.82
C VAL A 31 -0.50 12.70 1.08
N LYS A 32 -1.50 13.44 1.58
CA LYS A 32 -1.87 14.76 1.02
C LYS A 32 -0.92 15.88 1.42
N VAL A 33 -0.10 15.67 2.44
CA VAL A 33 0.84 16.67 2.95
C VAL A 33 2.23 16.39 2.40
N GLN A 34 2.79 17.32 1.63
CA GLN A 34 4.08 17.14 0.96
C GLN A 34 5.20 16.70 1.91
N ARG A 35 5.32 17.34 3.07
CA ARG A 35 6.34 16.99 4.08
C ARG A 35 6.21 15.55 4.58
N ASN A 36 5.00 15.02 4.66
CA ASN A 36 4.78 13.63 5.05
C ASN A 36 5.15 12.68 3.91
N GLN A 37 4.88 13.05 2.65
CA GLN A 37 5.34 12.27 1.51
C GLN A 37 6.88 12.19 1.49
N GLU A 38 7.57 13.31 1.76
CA GLU A 38 9.04 13.37 1.86
C GLU A 38 9.60 12.44 2.92
N VAL A 39 8.89 12.27 4.04
CA VAL A 39 9.25 11.26 5.06
C VAL A 39 8.95 9.85 4.55
N LEU A 40 7.78 9.60 3.94
CA LEU A 40 7.38 8.27 3.50
C LEU A 40 8.27 7.67 2.39
N ILE A 41 8.93 8.51 1.60
CA ILE A 41 9.90 8.08 0.58
C ILE A 41 11.32 7.87 1.12
N GLN A 42 11.54 8.01 2.44
CA GLN A 42 12.84 7.72 3.03
C GLN A 42 13.05 6.20 3.06
N SER A 43 14.18 5.75 2.53
CA SER A 43 14.50 4.32 2.43
C SER A 43 14.57 3.63 3.80
N GLN A 44 14.90 4.36 4.88
CA GLN A 44 14.95 3.83 6.24
C GLN A 44 13.57 3.43 6.78
N LEU A 45 12.48 3.99 6.25
CA LEU A 45 11.12 3.64 6.69
C LEU A 45 10.56 2.41 5.99
N GLY A 46 11.03 2.08 4.78
CA GLY A 46 10.52 0.94 4.01
C GLY A 46 9.00 0.95 3.81
N ALA A 47 8.40 2.14 3.68
CA ALA A 47 6.94 2.32 3.72
C ALA A 47 6.20 1.45 2.69
N ILE A 48 6.69 1.43 1.45
CA ILE A 48 6.09 0.64 0.36
C ILE A 48 6.13 -0.87 0.66
N SER A 49 7.21 -1.38 1.25
CA SER A 49 7.31 -2.78 1.69
C SER A 49 6.18 -3.14 2.66
N VAL A 50 5.92 -2.27 3.63
CA VAL A 50 4.85 -2.48 4.62
C VAL A 50 3.48 -2.48 3.94
N PHE A 51 3.20 -1.52 3.05
CA PHE A 51 1.93 -1.47 2.33
C PHE A 51 1.72 -2.69 1.43
N LEU A 52 2.77 -3.18 0.76
CA LEU A 52 2.72 -4.39 -0.06
C LEU A 52 2.48 -5.65 0.79
N GLY A 53 3.07 -5.75 1.97
CA GLY A 53 2.79 -6.83 2.92
C GLY A 53 1.32 -6.82 3.38
N ILE A 54 0.73 -5.65 3.64
CA ILE A 54 -0.70 -5.56 3.94
C ILE A 54 -1.56 -5.94 2.74
N LEU A 55 -1.19 -5.53 1.53
CA LEU A 55 -1.89 -5.93 0.31
C LEU A 55 -1.91 -7.46 0.16
N GLN A 56 -0.78 -8.13 0.40
CA GLN A 56 -0.72 -9.60 0.40
C GLN A 56 -1.70 -10.22 1.40
N LEU A 57 -1.75 -9.71 2.63
CA LEU A 57 -2.67 -10.19 3.65
C LEU A 57 -4.14 -9.96 3.28
N CYS A 58 -4.45 -8.82 2.62
CA CYS A 58 -5.79 -8.54 2.11
C CYS A 58 -6.21 -9.53 1.01
N LEU A 59 -5.28 -9.91 0.13
CA LEU A 59 -5.54 -10.85 -0.98
C LEU A 59 -5.58 -12.32 -0.53
N ALA A 60 -4.89 -12.67 0.55
CA ALA A 60 -4.91 -14.03 1.11
C ALA A 60 -6.18 -14.35 1.92
N GLY A 61 -6.93 -13.32 2.35
CA GLY A 61 -8.16 -13.47 3.11
C GLY A 61 -9.39 -13.78 2.25
N GLU A 62 -10.50 -14.14 2.91
CA GLU A 62 -11.78 -14.33 2.22
C GLU A 62 -12.27 -13.01 1.59
N SER A 63 -12.76 -13.13 0.36
CA SER A 63 -13.21 -12.04 -0.47
C SER A 63 -14.59 -11.55 -0.03
N ASP A 64 -14.63 -10.49 0.77
CA ASP A 64 -15.84 -9.72 1.10
C ASP A 64 -15.82 -8.35 0.41
N ALA A 65 -16.99 -7.74 0.17
CA ALA A 65 -17.14 -6.44 -0.49
C ALA A 65 -16.28 -5.33 0.17
N SER A 66 -16.07 -5.44 1.48
CA SER A 66 -15.23 -4.55 2.27
C SER A 66 -13.72 -4.66 1.96
N GLN A 67 -13.24 -5.77 1.40
CA GLN A 67 -11.85 -5.94 0.96
C GLN A 67 -11.54 -5.03 -0.24
N GLY A 68 -12.46 -4.91 -1.19
CA GLY A 68 -12.28 -4.07 -2.37
C GLY A 68 -11.99 -2.61 -2.00
N THR A 69 -12.70 -2.07 -1.01
CA THR A 69 -12.48 -0.70 -0.50
C THR A 69 -11.15 -0.54 0.24
N VAL A 70 -10.72 -1.55 1.01
CA VAL A 70 -9.44 -1.52 1.73
C VAL A 70 -8.27 -1.57 0.74
N THR A 71 -8.35 -2.47 -0.23
CA THR A 71 -7.36 -2.60 -1.32
C THR A 71 -7.26 -1.32 -2.14
N GLU A 72 -8.38 -0.69 -2.49
CA GLU A 72 -8.39 0.60 -3.18
C GLU A 72 -7.65 1.68 -2.39
N GLN A 73 -7.93 1.79 -1.09
CA GLN A 73 -7.26 2.78 -0.25
C GLN A 73 -5.76 2.52 -0.13
N LEU A 74 -5.35 1.26 -0.06
CA LEU A 74 -3.93 0.88 -0.07
C LEU A 74 -3.25 1.32 -1.36
N LEU A 75 -3.86 1.03 -2.51
CA LEU A 75 -3.31 1.39 -3.82
C LEU A 75 -3.25 2.91 -4.03
N ASP A 76 -4.27 3.66 -3.60
CA ASP A 76 -4.31 5.14 -3.62
C ASP A 76 -3.13 5.76 -2.83
N ILE A 77 -2.86 5.22 -1.64
CA ILE A 77 -1.72 5.62 -0.80
C ILE A 77 -0.38 5.28 -1.49
N MET A 78 -0.26 4.04 -1.99
CA MET A 78 0.96 3.56 -2.63
C MET A 78 1.28 4.34 -3.91
N GLU A 79 0.29 4.61 -4.76
CA GLU A 79 0.45 5.42 -5.97
C GLU A 79 1.03 6.78 -5.60
N THR A 80 0.46 7.47 -4.61
CA THR A 80 0.95 8.79 -4.19
C THR A 80 2.40 8.76 -3.72
N ILE A 81 2.78 7.76 -2.91
CA ILE A 81 4.16 7.61 -2.40
C ILE A 81 5.12 7.29 -3.56
N LEU A 82 4.74 6.36 -4.45
CA LEU A 82 5.55 5.95 -5.59
C LEU A 82 5.72 7.09 -6.60
N SER A 83 4.67 7.85 -6.90
CA SER A 83 4.75 9.03 -7.77
C SER A 83 5.71 10.08 -7.18
N LYS A 84 5.65 10.32 -5.87
CA LYS A 84 6.58 11.25 -5.21
C LYS A 84 8.02 10.74 -5.25
N ALA A 85 8.24 9.44 -5.04
CA ALA A 85 9.56 8.84 -5.13
C ALA A 85 10.11 8.93 -6.56
N ALA A 86 9.29 8.63 -7.56
CA ALA A 86 9.66 8.72 -8.98
C ALA A 86 9.94 10.16 -9.44
N SER A 87 9.42 11.17 -8.73
CA SER A 87 9.74 12.57 -8.98
C SER A 87 11.06 13.03 -8.33
N GLN A 88 11.75 12.17 -7.57
CA GLN A 88 13.06 12.49 -6.99
C GLN A 88 14.19 12.23 -8.00
N PRO A 89 15.40 12.78 -7.76
CA PRO A 89 16.58 12.42 -8.53
C PRO A 89 16.82 10.91 -8.55
N LEU A 90 17.42 10.41 -9.63
CA LEU A 90 17.62 8.98 -9.88
C LEU A 90 18.29 8.26 -8.70
N GLU A 91 19.35 8.84 -8.11
CA GLU A 91 20.06 8.22 -6.99
C GLU A 91 19.16 8.01 -5.76
N THR A 92 18.34 9.01 -5.44
CA THR A 92 17.37 8.95 -4.34
C THR A 92 16.32 7.87 -4.62
N PHE A 93 15.80 7.82 -5.85
CA PHE A 93 14.84 6.80 -6.26
C PHE A 93 15.43 5.38 -6.21
N LEU A 94 16.68 5.20 -6.65
CA LEU A 94 17.38 3.91 -6.61
C LEU A 94 17.61 3.42 -5.18
N SER A 95 17.98 4.31 -4.26
CA SER A 95 18.07 3.93 -2.84
C SER A 95 16.71 3.52 -2.27
N TYR A 96 15.64 4.20 -2.69
CA TYR A 96 14.29 3.89 -2.23
C TYR A 96 13.75 2.59 -2.82
N SER A 97 13.99 2.30 -4.10
CA SER A 97 13.47 1.11 -4.77
C SER A 97 14.02 -0.20 -4.19
N GLN A 98 15.19 -0.16 -3.57
CA GLN A 98 15.75 -1.29 -2.80
C GLN A 98 14.84 -1.73 -1.64
N THR A 99 13.94 -0.86 -1.18
CA THR A 99 12.99 -1.17 -0.10
C THR A 99 11.73 -1.89 -0.56
N PHE A 100 11.50 -2.03 -1.88
CA PHE A 100 10.24 -2.59 -2.40
C PHE A 100 10.07 -4.08 -2.08
N GLY A 101 11.10 -4.74 -1.55
CA GLY A 101 11.07 -6.16 -1.20
C GLY A 101 11.30 -7.06 -2.41
N GLY A 102 10.88 -8.32 -2.31
CA GLY A 102 11.13 -9.33 -3.33
C GLY A 102 10.00 -9.53 -4.35
N PRO A 103 10.16 -10.52 -5.24
CA PRO A 103 9.20 -10.82 -6.31
C PRO A 103 7.80 -11.20 -5.81
N GLU A 104 7.67 -11.61 -4.55
CA GLU A 104 6.40 -11.91 -3.89
C GLU A 104 5.43 -10.72 -3.92
N HIS A 105 5.94 -9.49 -3.84
CA HIS A 105 5.10 -8.30 -3.90
C HIS A 105 4.57 -8.04 -5.31
N VAL A 106 5.38 -8.33 -6.34
CA VAL A 106 4.95 -8.27 -7.74
C VAL A 106 3.87 -9.32 -8.01
N HIS A 107 4.06 -10.54 -7.49
CA HIS A 107 3.04 -11.59 -7.58
C HIS A 107 1.74 -11.18 -6.89
N ALA A 108 1.81 -10.50 -5.74
CA ALA A 108 0.63 -9.97 -5.06
C ALA A 108 -0.12 -8.93 -5.89
N LEU A 109 0.60 -7.99 -6.51
CA LEU A 109 0.01 -7.00 -7.42
C LEU A 109 -0.66 -7.68 -8.63
N LEU A 110 0.00 -8.69 -9.23
CA LEU A 110 -0.60 -9.48 -10.31
C LEU A 110 -1.84 -10.24 -9.83
N THR A 111 -1.79 -10.86 -8.65
CA THR A 111 -2.94 -11.55 -8.04
C THR A 111 -4.10 -10.58 -7.84
N CYS A 112 -3.83 -9.33 -7.43
CA CYS A 112 -4.81 -8.26 -7.28
C CYS A 112 -5.61 -8.02 -8.57
N THR A 113 -4.96 -8.04 -9.74
CA THR A 113 -5.65 -7.87 -11.05
C THR A 113 -6.63 -9.01 -11.36
N THR A 114 -6.43 -10.19 -10.79
CA THR A 114 -7.22 -11.41 -11.04
C THR A 114 -8.20 -11.77 -9.92
N ALA A 115 -8.09 -11.13 -8.74
CA ALA A 115 -8.88 -11.46 -7.56
C ALA A 115 -10.37 -11.08 -7.73
N ALA A 116 -11.27 -12.04 -7.48
CA ALA A 116 -12.71 -11.88 -7.71
C ALA A 116 -13.33 -10.69 -6.93
N GLY A 117 -12.90 -10.46 -5.68
CA GLY A 117 -13.34 -9.33 -4.85
C GLY A 117 -12.85 -7.95 -5.30
N VAL A 118 -11.90 -7.92 -6.24
CA VAL A 118 -11.25 -6.70 -6.73
C VAL A 118 -11.63 -6.42 -8.18
N ARG A 119 -11.86 -7.46 -9.01
CA ARG A 119 -12.30 -7.32 -10.42
C ARG A 119 -13.61 -6.54 -10.60
N GLY A 120 -14.47 -6.53 -9.58
CA GLY A 120 -15.70 -5.73 -9.59
C GLY A 120 -15.50 -4.24 -9.22
N ASN A 121 -14.33 -3.86 -8.69
CA ASN A 121 -14.04 -2.50 -8.27
C ASN A 121 -13.25 -1.76 -9.37
N ALA A 122 -13.96 -0.94 -10.15
CA ALA A 122 -13.39 -0.16 -11.25
C ALA A 122 -12.26 0.78 -10.79
N SER A 123 -12.33 1.34 -9.58
CA SER A 123 -11.29 2.20 -9.03
C SER A 123 -9.98 1.43 -8.81
N VAL A 124 -10.06 0.20 -8.29
CA VAL A 124 -8.86 -0.63 -8.10
C VAL A 124 -8.23 -0.98 -9.44
N LEU A 125 -9.04 -1.38 -10.43
CA LEU A 125 -8.53 -1.67 -11.77
C LEU A 125 -7.85 -0.45 -12.38
N LEU A 126 -8.42 0.76 -12.20
CA LEU A 126 -7.81 2.00 -12.66
C LEU A 126 -6.42 2.20 -12.04
N HIS A 127 -6.27 2.02 -10.73
CA HIS A 127 -4.98 2.13 -10.04
C HIS A 127 -3.93 1.13 -10.55
N LEU A 128 -4.35 -0.06 -11.00
CA LEU A 128 -3.43 -1.08 -11.52
C LEU A 128 -3.04 -0.86 -12.99
N THR A 129 -3.77 -0.02 -13.71
CA THR A 129 -3.52 0.28 -15.14
C THR A 129 -2.74 1.57 -15.39
N LYS A 130 -2.50 2.37 -14.36
CA LYS A 130 -1.70 3.60 -14.42
C LYS A 130 -0.22 3.33 -14.17
#